data_AF-A0A954WUB1-F1
#
_entry.id   AF-A0A954WUB1-F1
#
_cell.length_a   1.000
_cell.length_b   1.000
_cell.length_c   1.000
_cell.angle_alpha   90.00
_cell.angle_beta   90.00
_cell.angle_gamma   90.00
#
_symmetry.space_group_name_H-M   'P 1'
#
loop_
_entity.id
_entity.type
_entity.pdbx_description
1 polymer ?
#
loop_
_entity_poly.entity_id
_entity_poly.type
_entity_poly.pdbx_seq_one_letter_code
_entity_poly.pdbx_strand_id
1 'polypeptide(L)'
;MQFNSIPFVLFLPSVWLLWAIVPSRLRWCVLLAASYAFYMCWNAFYVVLIIASTLNDYCIGIAMERVQAAKTRRLLLLTSLITNLGLLFVFKYWNFFNQSAADISAYLGLSWSVPDLKLLLPVGISFYT
;
A
#
# COMPACT_ATOMS: atom_id res chain seq x y z
N MET A 1 -7.84 1.80 -13.72
CA MET A 1 -7.54 2.26 -15.10
C MET A 1 -6.16 1.77 -15.48
N GLN A 2 -5.94 1.27 -16.69
CA GLN A 2 -4.60 0.88 -17.15
C GLN A 2 -3.89 2.08 -17.80
N PHE A 3 -2.56 2.14 -17.71
CA PHE A 3 -1.78 3.24 -18.33
C PHE A 3 -1.94 3.31 -19.86
N ASN A 4 -2.12 2.16 -20.53
CA ASN A 4 -2.30 2.08 -21.98
C ASN A 4 -3.76 2.16 -22.43
N SER A 5 -4.64 2.82 -21.65
CA SER A 5 -6.08 2.83 -21.91
C SER A 5 -6.61 4.24 -22.20
N ILE A 6 -7.64 4.33 -23.05
CA ILE A 6 -8.33 5.60 -23.37
C ILE A 6 -8.77 6.34 -22.09
N PRO A 7 -9.36 5.67 -21.06
CA PRO A 7 -9.70 6.34 -19.82
C PRO A 7 -8.51 7.03 -19.14
N PHE A 8 -7.31 6.45 -19.18
CA PHE A 8 -6.11 7.08 -18.61
C PHE A 8 -5.63 8.29 -19.42
N VAL A 9 -5.67 8.20 -20.75
CA VAL A 9 -5.33 9.31 -21.66
C VAL A 9 -6.24 10.51 -21.45
N LEU A 10 -7.52 10.29 -21.10
CA LEU A 10 -8.45 11.38 -20.75
C LEU A 10 -8.28 11.85 -19.30
N PHE A 11 -8.01 10.93 -18.37
CA PHE A 11 -7.83 11.21 -16.95
C PHE A 11 -6.68 12.18 -16.70
N LEU A 12 -5.52 11.96 -17.32
CA LEU A 12 -4.31 12.74 -17.03
C LEU A 12 -4.44 14.24 -17.42
N PRO A 13 -4.89 14.61 -18.64
CA PRO A 13 -5.19 15.99 -18.99
C PRO A 13 -6.27 16.60 -18.10
N SER A 14 -7.29 15.82 -17.71
CA SER A 14 -8.34 16.30 -16.81
C SER A 14 -7.79 16.67 -15.43
N VAL A 15 -6.93 15.81 -14.86
CA VAL A 15 -6.25 16.09 -13.58
C VAL A 15 -5.34 17.30 -13.70
N TRP A 16 -4.59 17.42 -14.80
CA TRP A 16 -3.72 18.56 -15.05
C TRP A 16 -4.51 19.88 -15.15
N LEU A 17 -5.63 19.90 -15.88
CA LEU A 17 -6.51 21.06 -15.97
C LEU A 17 -7.07 21.45 -14.60
N LEU A 18 -7.58 20.47 -13.83
CA LEU A 18 -8.06 20.72 -12.47
C LEU A 18 -6.96 21.28 -11.57
N TRP A 19 -5.76 20.71 -11.63
CA TRP A 19 -4.60 21.20 -10.89
C TRP A 19 -4.19 22.62 -11.28
N ALA A 20 -4.31 22.99 -12.56
CA ALA A 20 -3.96 24.31 -13.06
C ALA A 20 -4.94 25.40 -12.60
N ILE A 21 -6.24 25.09 -12.53
CA ILE A 21 -7.31 26.03 -12.16
C ILE A 21 -7.40 26.25 -10.64
N VAL A 22 -7.07 25.23 -9.85
CA VAL A 22 -7.19 25.26 -8.39
C VAL A 22 -6.08 26.12 -7.74
N PRO A 23 -6.38 26.89 -6.66
CA PRO A 23 -5.39 27.68 -5.93
C PRO A 23 -4.21 26.85 -5.46
N SER A 24 -3.01 27.46 -5.41
CA SER A 24 -1.75 26.77 -5.06
C SER A 24 -1.82 25.98 -3.76
N ARG A 25 -2.57 26.47 -2.76
CA ARG A 25 -2.77 25.83 -1.45
C ARG A 25 -3.53 24.50 -1.50
N LEU A 26 -4.33 24.27 -2.54
CA LEU A 26 -5.21 23.09 -2.69
C LEU A 26 -4.72 22.12 -3.77
N ARG A 27 -3.65 22.47 -4.50
CA ARG A 27 -3.09 21.62 -5.57
C ARG A 27 -2.71 20.22 -5.09
N TRP A 28 -2.15 20.11 -3.88
CA TRP A 28 -1.80 18.82 -3.31
C TRP A 28 -3.04 17.95 -3.04
N CYS A 29 -4.17 18.54 -2.62
CA CYS A 29 -5.43 17.82 -2.42
C CYS A 29 -5.94 17.25 -3.75
N VAL A 30 -5.86 18.03 -4.84
CA VAL A 30 -6.25 17.57 -6.18
C VAL A 30 -5.41 16.37 -6.61
N LEU A 31 -4.08 16.45 -6.43
CA LEU A 31 -3.17 15.37 -6.79
C LEU A 31 -3.38 14.12 -5.92
N LEU A 32 -3.63 14.29 -4.62
CA LEU A 32 -3.90 13.19 -3.72
C LEU A 32 -5.23 12.50 -4.07
N ALA A 33 -6.30 13.28 -4.27
CA ALA A 33 -7.61 12.76 -4.65
C ALA A 33 -7.57 12.06 -6.01
N ALA A 34 -6.88 12.65 -7.00
CA ALA A 34 -6.65 12.02 -8.28
C ALA A 34 -5.88 10.69 -8.14
N SER A 35 -4.83 10.66 -7.31
CA SER A 35 -4.06 9.44 -7.07
C SER A 35 -4.93 8.33 -6.48
N TYR A 36 -5.73 8.62 -5.45
CA TYR A 36 -6.66 7.64 -4.89
C TYR A 36 -7.74 7.22 -5.89
N ALA A 37 -8.30 8.15 -6.66
CA ALA A 37 -9.27 7.83 -7.72
C ALA A 37 -8.69 6.85 -8.74
N PHE A 38 -7.46 7.09 -9.19
CA PHE A 38 -6.76 6.22 -10.13
C PHE A 38 -6.60 4.78 -9.60
N TYR A 39 -6.20 4.63 -8.33
CA TYR A 39 -6.08 3.32 -7.68
C TYR A 39 -7.44 2.66 -7.41
N MET A 40 -8.47 3.42 -7.01
CA MET A 40 -9.84 2.92 -6.82
C MET A 40 -10.43 2.33 -8.09
N CYS A 41 -10.06 2.85 -9.26
CA CYS A 41 -10.52 2.29 -10.54
C CYS A 41 -10.05 0.86 -10.80
N TRP A 42 -9.09 0.31 -10.04
CA TRP A 42 -8.75 -1.11 -10.12
C TRP A 42 -9.63 -1.94 -9.17
N ASN A 43 -9.70 -1.51 -7.91
CA ASN A 43 -10.61 -2.07 -6.92
C ASN A 43 -10.79 -1.05 -5.79
N ALA A 44 -12.03 -0.62 -5.57
CA ALA A 44 -12.35 0.41 -4.59
C ALA A 44 -12.05 -0.03 -3.14
N PHE A 45 -12.14 -1.32 -2.83
CA PHE A 45 -11.89 -1.83 -1.48
C PHE A 45 -10.41 -1.67 -1.07
N TYR A 46 -9.48 -1.89 -2.00
CA TYR A 46 -8.04 -1.85 -1.70
C TYR A 46 -7.47 -0.45 -1.52
N VAL A 47 -8.23 0.61 -1.82
CA VAL A 47 -7.82 1.99 -1.49
C VAL A 47 -7.66 2.16 0.03
N VAL A 48 -8.41 1.40 0.83
CA VAL A 48 -8.32 1.43 2.29
C VAL A 48 -6.90 1.08 2.75
N LEU A 49 -6.21 0.15 2.07
CA LEU A 49 -4.83 -0.22 2.37
C LEU A 49 -3.86 0.92 2.07
N ILE A 50 -4.05 1.60 0.93
CA ILE A 50 -3.19 2.72 0.52
C ILE A 50 -3.40 3.89 1.50
N ILE A 51 -4.65 4.21 1.84
CA ILE A 51 -4.98 5.25 2.82
C ILE A 51 -4.36 4.91 4.18
N ALA A 52 -4.52 3.67 4.65
CA ALA A 52 -3.96 3.22 5.92
C ALA A 52 -2.42 3.34 5.96
N SER A 53 -1.73 2.86 4.92
CA SER A 53 -0.26 2.97 4.80
C SER A 53 0.18 4.44 4.70
N THR A 54 -0.49 5.25 3.88
CA THR A 54 -0.20 6.69 3.75
C THR A 54 -0.35 7.41 5.09
N LEU A 55 -1.46 7.18 5.80
CA LEU A 55 -1.71 7.80 7.11
C LEU A 55 -0.71 7.32 8.16
N ASN A 56 -0.40 6.03 8.18
CA ASN A 56 0.57 5.45 9.10
C ASN A 56 1.95 6.13 8.93
N ASP A 57 2.47 6.17 7.71
CA ASP A 57 3.79 6.73 7.44
C ASP A 57 3.83 8.24 7.60
N TYR A 58 2.76 8.94 7.23
CA TYR A 58 2.64 10.39 7.44
C TYR A 58 2.64 10.75 8.93
N CYS A 59 1.80 10.07 9.74
CA CYS A 59 1.73 10.30 11.17
C CYS A 59 3.04 9.93 11.88
N ILE A 60 3.67 8.81 11.49
CA ILE A 60 4.97 8.39 12.03
C ILE A 60 6.05 9.40 11.67
N GLY A 61 6.08 9.91 10.44
CA GLY A 61 7.02 10.94 10.00
C GLY A 61 6.92 12.21 10.85
N ILE A 62 5.70 12.72 11.07
CA ILE A 62 5.46 13.89 11.94
C ILE A 62 5.85 13.59 13.39
N ALA A 63 5.50 12.41 13.91
CA ALA A 63 5.84 12.04 15.27
C ALA A 63 7.36 11.94 15.48
N MET A 64 8.09 11.44 14.49
CA MET A 64 9.55 11.35 14.52
C MET A 64 10.24 12.71 14.53
N GLU A 65 9.66 13.73 13.89
CA GLU A 65 10.17 15.10 13.93
C GLU A 65 10.08 15.70 15.34
N ARG A 66 8.98 15.42 16.06
CA ARG A 66 8.71 15.97 17.40
C ARG A 66 9.51 15.29 18.51
N VAL A 67 10.00 14.08 18.27
CA VAL A 67 10.66 13.24 19.28
C VAL A 67 12.18 13.32 19.15
N GLN A 68 12.84 13.72 20.23
CA GLN A 68 14.30 13.79 20.31
C GLN A 68 14.94 12.47 20.80
N ALA A 69 14.23 11.71 21.64
CA ALA A 69 14.73 10.47 22.22
C ALA A 69 14.93 9.39 21.14
N ALA A 70 16.18 8.94 20.97
CA ALA A 70 16.55 7.96 19.94
C ALA A 70 15.77 6.64 20.05
N LYS A 71 15.50 6.16 21.28
CA LYS A 71 14.71 4.94 21.52
C LYS A 71 13.29 5.05 20.95
N THR A 72 12.61 6.16 21.22
CA THR A 72 11.23 6.39 20.76
C THR A 72 11.17 6.56 19.24
N ARG A 73 12.15 7.26 18.63
CA ARG A 73 12.26 7.34 17.17
C ARG A 73 12.45 5.96 16.53
N ARG A 74 13.27 5.10 17.13
CA ARG A 74 13.48 3.72 16.65
C ARG A 74 12.19 2.90 16.73
N LEU A 75 11.40 3.06 17.79
CA LEU A 75 10.13 2.37 17.93
C LEU A 75 9.09 2.84 16.89
N LEU A 76 9.05 4.15 16.61
CA LEU A 76 8.23 4.72 15.53
C LEU A 76 8.62 4.15 14.16
N LEU A 77 9.92 4.08 13.86
CA LEU A 77 10.42 3.46 12.62
C LEU A 77 10.04 1.98 12.52
N LEU A 78 10.24 1.22 13.61
CA LEU A 78 9.87 -0.20 13.63
C LEU A 78 8.37 -0.39 13.42
N THR A 79 7.55 0.52 13.93
CA THR A 79 6.10 0.49 13.71
C THR A 79 5.78 0.64 12.22
N SER A 80 6.33 1.65 11.53
CA SER A 80 6.14 1.84 10.08
C SER A 80 6.62 0.62 9.28
N LEU A 81 7.81 0.11 9.59
CA LEU A 81 8.37 -1.07 8.92
C LEU A 81 7.49 -2.31 9.13
N ILE A 82 7.03 -2.59 10.35
CA ILE A 82 6.17 -3.74 10.63
C ILE A 82 4.84 -3.61 9.89
N THR A 83 4.25 -2.41 9.83
CA THR A 83 3.00 -2.20 9.12
C THR A 83 3.16 -2.43 7.61
N ASN A 84 4.14 -1.79 6.98
CA ASN A 84 4.35 -1.90 5.53
C ASN A 84 4.82 -3.29 5.11
N LEU A 85 5.83 -3.86 5.78
CA LEU A 85 6.29 -5.22 5.49
C LEU A 85 5.24 -6.27 5.86
N GLY A 86 4.44 -6.04 6.90
CA GLY A 86 3.33 -6.90 7.27
C GLY A 86 2.25 -6.94 6.18
N LEU A 87 1.85 -5.78 5.65
CA LEU A 87 0.95 -5.69 4.50
C LEU A 87 1.52 -6.41 3.28
N LEU A 88 2.79 -6.15 2.95
CA LEU A 88 3.46 -6.81 1.84
C LEU A 88 3.50 -8.33 2.02
N PHE A 89 3.84 -8.79 3.22
CA PHE A 89 3.90 -10.22 3.54
C PHE A 89 2.54 -10.90 3.37
N VAL A 90 1.49 -10.37 3.99
CA VAL A 90 0.13 -10.96 3.96
C VAL A 90 -0.40 -11.04 2.53
N PHE A 91 -0.27 -9.97 1.74
CA PHE A 91 -0.86 -9.92 0.40
C PHE A 91 -0.01 -10.58 -0.69
N LYS A 92 1.33 -10.57 -0.55
CA LYS A 92 2.23 -11.03 -1.60
C LYS A 92 2.92 -12.35 -1.28
N TYR A 93 3.31 -12.55 -0.04
CA TYR A 93 4.21 -13.65 0.33
C TYR A 93 3.53 -14.75 1.14
N TRP A 94 2.37 -14.52 1.75
CA TRP A 94 1.70 -15.53 2.59
C TRP A 94 1.52 -16.87 1.88
N ASN A 95 0.87 -16.90 0.71
CA ASN A 95 0.62 -18.16 -0.01
C ASN A 95 1.93 -18.84 -0.44
N PHE A 96 2.95 -18.07 -0.81
CA PHE A 96 4.26 -18.60 -1.15
C PHE A 96 4.93 -19.29 0.06
N PHE A 97 4.89 -18.65 1.23
CA PHE A 97 5.41 -19.23 2.47
C PHE A 97 4.58 -20.44 2.92
N ASN A 98 3.26 -20.36 2.80
CA ASN A 98 2.35 -21.44 3.16
C ASN A 98 2.62 -22.69 2.31
N GLN A 99 2.75 -22.53 1.00
CA GLN A 99 3.09 -23.60 0.08
C GLN A 99 4.50 -24.16 0.37
N SER A 100 5.49 -23.29 0.59
CA SER A 100 6.85 -23.73 0.94
C SER A 100 6.87 -24.53 2.25
N ALA A 101 6.09 -24.13 3.26
CA ALA A 101 5.95 -24.85 4.51
C ALA A 101 5.24 -26.21 4.32
N ALA A 102 4.21 -26.25 3.47
CA ALA A 102 3.52 -27.48 3.10
C ALA A 102 4.49 -28.47 2.42
N ASP A 103 5.29 -28.01 1.47
CA ASP A 103 6.28 -28.84 0.77
C ASP A 103 7.30 -29.43 1.77
N ILE A 104 7.88 -28.58 2.64
CA ILE A 104 8.82 -29.03 3.69
C ILE A 104 8.16 -30.04 4.63
N SER A 105 6.92 -29.79 5.06
CA SER A 105 6.20 -30.70 5.95
C SER A 105 5.94 -32.07 5.32
N ALA A 106 5.64 -32.10 4.02
CA ALA A 106 5.43 -33.32 3.27
C ALA A 106 6.72 -34.15 3.19
N TYR A 107 7.88 -33.50 3.00
CA TYR A 107 9.18 -34.18 3.08
C TYR A 107 9.48 -34.76 4.47
N LEU A 108 8.99 -34.13 5.53
CA LEU A 108 9.13 -34.59 6.91
C LEU A 108 8.06 -35.62 7.32
N GLY A 109 7.13 -35.97 6.42
CA GLY A 109 6.01 -36.87 6.72
C GLY A 109 4.95 -36.28 7.66
N LEU A 110 4.93 -34.95 7.83
CA LEU A 110 3.97 -34.22 8.65
C LEU A 110 2.80 -33.71 7.78
N SER A 111 1.59 -33.69 8.33
CA SER A 111 0.42 -33.12 7.65
C SER A 111 0.32 -31.61 7.90
N TRP A 112 0.45 -30.80 6.86
CA TRP A 112 0.23 -29.35 6.91
C TRP A 112 -1.10 -28.98 6.26
N SER A 113 -1.97 -28.30 7.00
CA SER A 113 -3.35 -27.99 6.59
C SER A 113 -3.72 -26.51 6.77
N VAL A 114 -2.74 -25.62 6.67
CA VAL A 114 -3.00 -24.18 6.74
C VAL A 114 -3.58 -23.72 5.38
N PRO A 115 -4.75 -23.06 5.37
CA PRO A 115 -5.39 -22.62 4.13
C PRO A 115 -4.71 -21.39 3.52
N ASP A 116 -4.71 -21.33 2.19
CA ASP A 116 -4.27 -20.15 1.45
C ASP A 116 -5.22 -18.98 1.63
N LEU A 117 -4.64 -17.78 1.63
CA LEU A 117 -5.39 -16.54 1.55
C LEU A 117 -5.74 -16.27 0.10
N LYS A 118 -7.01 -16.39 -0.26
CA LYS A 118 -7.55 -16.02 -1.59
C LYS A 118 -7.74 -14.49 -1.72
N LEU A 119 -6.72 -13.73 -1.34
CA LEU A 119 -6.71 -12.28 -1.45
C LEU A 119 -6.27 -11.88 -2.85
N LEU A 120 -6.99 -10.95 -3.48
CA LEU A 120 -6.52 -10.30 -4.71
C LEU A 120 -5.33 -9.40 -4.36
N LEU A 121 -4.27 -9.51 -5.15
CA LEU A 121 -3.06 -8.70 -5.01
C LEU A 121 -3.35 -7.23 -5.33
N PRO A 122 -3.25 -6.30 -4.36
CA PRO A 122 -3.48 -4.89 -4.62
C PRO A 122 -2.47 -4.36 -5.62
N VAL A 123 -2.94 -3.62 -6.62
CA VAL A 123 -2.05 -2.99 -7.60
C VAL A 123 -1.08 -2.07 -6.90
N GLY A 124 0.20 -2.29 -7.16
CA GLY A 124 1.27 -1.44 -6.71
C GLY A 124 1.69 -1.61 -5.26
N ILE A 125 1.23 -2.65 -4.55
CA ILE A 125 1.62 -2.88 -3.14
C ILE A 125 3.12 -2.86 -2.94
N SER A 126 3.90 -3.46 -3.85
CA SER A 126 5.37 -3.45 -3.78
C SER A 126 6.04 -2.09 -4.00
N PHE A 127 5.30 -1.05 -4.38
CA PHE A 127 5.85 0.31 -4.57
C PHE A 127 5.52 1.24 -3.41
N TYR A 128 4.41 1.01 -2.69
CA TYR A 128 4.00 1.87 -1.57
C TYR A 128 4.25 1.26 -0.19
N THR A 129 4.62 -0.02 -0.10
CA THR A 129 5.09 -0.69 1.12
C THR A 129 6.55 -1.06 1.01
#